data_AF-A0AAD7MD20-F1
#
_entry.id   AF-A0AAD7MD20-F1
#
_cell.length_a   1.000
_cell.length_b   1.000
_cell.length_c   1.000
_cell.angle_alpha   90.00
_cell.angle_beta   90.00
_cell.angle_gamma   90.00
#
_symmetry.space_group_name_H-M   'P 1'
#
loop_
_entity.id
_entity.type
_entity.pdbx_description
1 polymer ?
#
loop_
_entity_poly.entity_id
_entity_poly.type
_entity_poly.pdbx_seq_one_letter_code
_entity_poly.pdbx_strand_id
1 'polypeptide(L)' 'MRLEYLPLYSPDYDPIEEGFSALKAWIRANRDYTGGVLAGAPHGDSPYAMIWRAVFESMTADKAPGWFAHSGYI' A
#
# COMPACT_ATOMS: atom_id res chain seq x y z
N MET A 1 8.78 25.08 -0.25
CA MET A 1 8.12 23.85 -0.74
C MET A 1 8.39 23.77 -2.23
N ARG A 2 9.03 22.69 -2.71
CA ARG A 2 9.28 22.45 -4.14
C ARG A 2 8.23 21.45 -4.61
N LEU A 3 7.58 21.72 -5.73
CA LEU A 3 6.60 20.83 -6.35
C LEU A 3 7.30 20.06 -7.48
N GLU A 4 7.13 18.74 -7.50
CA GLU A 4 7.49 17.90 -8.64
C GLU A 4 6.22 17.61 -9.44
N TYR A 5 6.23 17.95 -10.73
CA TYR A 5 5.11 17.69 -11.63
C TYR A 5 5.38 16.42 -12.42
N LEU A 6 4.44 15.48 -12.39
CA LEU A 6 4.53 14.23 -13.12
C LEU A 6 3.89 14.35 -14.51
N PRO A 7 4.50 13.77 -15.56
CA PRO A 7 3.82 13.54 -16.83
C PRO A 7 2.53 12.74 -16.66
N LEU A 8 1.57 12.93 -17.57
CA LEU A 8 0.38 12.09 -17.59
C LEU A 8 0.75 10.60 -17.76
N TYR A 9 0.02 9.72 -17.06
CA TYR A 9 0.20 8.27 -17.11
C TYR A 9 1.63 7.81 -16.77
N SER A 10 2.28 8.45 -15.78
CA SER A 10 3.62 8.07 -15.32
C SER A 10 3.64 7.51 -13.88
N PRO A 11 2.93 6.40 -13.61
CA PRO A 11 2.90 5.80 -12.27
C PRO A 11 4.29 5.36 -11.79
N ASP A 12 5.21 5.06 -12.72
CA ASP A 12 6.59 4.69 -12.39
C ASP A 12 7.38 5.82 -11.70
N TYR A 13 6.96 7.08 -11.91
CA TYR A 13 7.54 8.25 -11.25
C TYR A 13 6.82 8.65 -9.96
N ASP A 14 5.81 7.89 -9.51
CA ASP A 14 5.12 8.15 -8.24
C ASP A 14 5.44 7.04 -7.22
N PRO A 15 6.26 7.31 -6.18
CA PRO A 15 6.67 6.31 -5.21
C PRO A 15 5.50 5.68 -4.44
N ILE A 16 4.33 6.34 -4.39
CA ILE A 16 3.16 5.80 -3.69
C ILE A 16 2.59 4.56 -4.41
N GLU A 17 2.82 4.40 -5.71
CA GLU A 17 2.30 3.30 -6.51
C GLU A 17 2.91 1.95 -6.10
N GLU A 18 4.20 1.93 -5.78
CA GLU A 18 4.85 0.75 -5.20
C GLU A 18 4.34 0.45 -3.79
N GLY A 19 4.08 1.50 -3.00
CA GLY A 19 3.42 1.37 -1.72
C GLY A 19 2.04 0.71 -1.84
N PHE A 20 1.20 1.15 -2.79
CA PHE A 20 -0.09 0.51 -3.07
C PHE A 20 0.06 -0.91 -3.60
N SER A 21 1.11 -1.20 -4.36
CA SER A 21 1.44 -2.55 -4.80
C SER A 21 1.80 -3.46 -3.63
N ALA A 22 2.57 -2.97 -2.66
CA ALA A 22 2.88 -3.68 -1.41
C ALA A 22 1.62 -3.92 -0.57
N LEU A 23 0.72 -2.94 -0.47
CA LEU A 23 -0.58 -3.06 0.19
C LEU A 23 -1.44 -4.17 -0.43
N LYS A 24 -1.58 -4.15 -1.76
CA LYS A 24 -2.31 -5.19 -2.52
C LYS A 24 -1.68 -6.58 -2.32
N ALA A 25 -0.35 -6.66 -2.30
CA ALA A 25 0.37 -7.89 -2.02
C ALA A 25 0.09 -8.41 -0.60
N TRP A 26 0.07 -7.53 0.41
CA TRP A 26 -0.31 -7.89 1.78
C TRP A 26 -1.73 -8.43 1.86
N ILE A 27 -2.70 -7.78 1.21
CA ILE A 27 -4.11 -8.24 1.18
C ILE A 27 -4.19 -9.65 0.58
N ARG A 28 -3.48 -9.89 -0.53
CA ARG A 28 -3.42 -11.19 -1.19
C ARG A 28 -2.74 -12.26 -0.32
N ALA A 29 -1.67 -11.91 0.39
CA ALA A 29 -1.01 -12.83 1.32
C ALA A 29 -1.90 -13.19 2.51
N ASN A 30 -2.76 -12.26 2.94
CA ASN A 30 -3.69 -12.42 4.07
C ASN A 30 -5.12 -12.75 3.61
N ARG A 31 -5.29 -13.47 2.48
CA ARG A 31 -6.58 -13.66 1.80
C ARG A 31 -7.70 -14.22 2.70
N ASP A 32 -7.38 -15.13 3.62
CA ASP A 32 -8.39 -15.79 4.46
C ASP A 32 -8.91 -14.82 5.52
N TYR A 33 -8.01 -14.04 6.12
CA TYR A 33 -8.34 -12.96 7.03
C TYR A 33 -9.14 -11.86 6.34
N THR A 34 -8.67 -11.36 5.19
CA THR A 34 -9.36 -10.31 4.44
C THR A 34 -10.71 -10.76 3.90
N GLY A 35 -10.81 -12.01 3.45
CA GLY A 35 -12.08 -12.64 3.06
C GLY A 35 -13.08 -12.74 4.21
N GLY A 36 -12.63 -13.11 5.41
CA GLY A 36 -13.46 -13.15 6.62
C GLY A 36 -14.00 -11.77 7.03
N VAL A 37 -13.15 -10.74 6.94
CA VAL A 37 -13.55 -9.34 7.17
C VAL A 37 -14.61 -8.89 6.17
N LEU A 38 -14.39 -9.15 4.87
CA LEU A 38 -15.31 -8.73 3.81
C LEU A 38 -16.64 -9.50 3.82
N ALA A 39 -16.66 -10.74 4.32
CA ALA A 39 -17.87 -11.54 4.48
C ALA A 39 -18.72 -11.13 5.70
N GLY A 40 -18.25 -10.16 6.51
CA GLY A 40 -18.98 -9.68 7.69
C GLY A 40 -19.00 -10.70 8.84
N ALA A 41 -17.88 -11.42 9.04
CA ALA A 41 -17.78 -12.38 10.14
C ALA A 41 -18.14 -11.73 11.50
N PRO A 42 -18.90 -12.41 12.39
CA PRO A 42 -19.45 -11.83 13.62
C PRO A 42 -18.43 -11.24 14.61
N HIS A 43 -17.15 -11.62 14.46
CA HIS A 43 -16.01 -11.16 15.27
C HIS A 43 -14.85 -10.64 14.42
N GLY A 44 -15.10 -10.37 13.13
CA GLY A 44 -14.10 -9.83 12.23
C GLY A 44 -13.80 -8.36 12.52
N ASP A 45 -12.55 -7.96 12.25
CA ASP A 45 -12.19 -6.54 12.20
C ASP A 45 -13.05 -5.81 11.17
N SER A 46 -13.29 -4.51 11.36
CA SER A 46 -13.94 -3.71 10.32
C SER A 46 -13.05 -3.63 9.06
N PRO A 47 -13.62 -3.49 7.85
CA PRO A 47 -12.83 -3.26 6.63
C PRO A 47 -11.87 -2.06 6.75
N TYR A 48 -12.26 -1.02 7.50
CA TYR A 48 -11.40 0.12 7.79
C TYR A 48 -10.18 -0.27 8.64
N ALA A 49 -10.37 -1.03 9.71
CA ALA A 49 -9.28 -1.52 10.55
C ALA A 49 -8.34 -2.45 9.78
N MET A 50 -8.90 -3.31 8.92
CA MET A 50 -8.14 -4.17 8.01
C MET A 50 -7.24 -3.36 7.07
N ILE A 51 -7.77 -2.31 6.41
CA ILE A 51 -6.96 -1.46 5.52
C ILE A 51 -5.87 -0.73 6.31
N TRP A 52 -6.20 -0.18 7.49
CA TRP A 52 -5.22 0.48 8.34
C TRP A 52 -4.06 -0.44 8.72
N ARG A 53 -4.38 -1.66 9.14
CA ARG A 53 -3.39 -2.69 9.44
C ARG A 53 -2.53 -3.01 8.24
N ALA A 54 -3.17 -3.23 7.09
CA ALA A 54 -2.48 -3.53 5.84
C ALA A 54 -1.49 -2.41 5.45
N VAL A 55 -1.89 -1.14 5.55
CA VAL A 55 -1.03 0.02 5.29
C VAL A 55 0.19 0.02 6.20
N PHE A 56 0.00 -0.07 7.53
CA PHE A 56 1.12 0.00 8.48
C PHE A 56 2.06 -1.19 8.41
N GLU A 57 1.56 -2.38 8.06
CA GLU A 57 2.39 -3.57 7.90
C GLU A 57 3.08 -3.64 6.52
N SER A 58 2.48 -3.07 5.47
CA SER A 58 3.05 -3.11 4.12
C SER A 58 3.97 -1.93 3.81
N MET A 59 3.66 -0.73 4.30
CA MET A 59 4.35 0.53 4.01
C MET A 59 5.27 0.96 5.15
N THR A 60 6.35 0.22 5.34
CA THR A 60 7.35 0.45 6.40
C THR A 60 8.42 1.46 5.96
N ALA A 61 9.01 2.17 6.94
CA ALA A 61 10.11 3.11 6.69
C ALA A 61 11.28 2.47 5.93
N ASP A 62 11.58 1.19 6.19
CA ASP A 62 12.67 0.47 5.53
C ASP A 62 12.45 0.24 4.03
N LYS A 63 11.19 0.22 3.57
CA LYS A 63 10.87 0.01 2.14
C LYS A 63 10.85 1.32 1.36
N ALA A 64 10.49 2.42 2.01
CA ALA A 64 10.30 3.71 1.36
C ALA A 64 11.53 4.16 0.54
N PRO A 65 12.79 4.06 1.02
CA PRO A 65 13.95 4.43 0.22
C PRO A 65 14.04 3.69 -1.12
N GLY A 66 13.65 2.42 -1.16
CA GLY A 66 13.65 1.62 -2.39
C GLY A 66 12.65 2.16 -3.43
N TRP A 67 11.47 2.58 -2.98
CA TRP A 67 10.43 3.14 -3.85
C TRP A 67 10.83 4.51 -4.40
N PHE A 68 11.41 5.38 -3.56
CA PHE A 68 11.93 6.66 -4.03
C PHE A 68 13.10 6.49 -5.02
N ALA A 69 13.99 5.51 -4.80
CA ALA A 69 15.07 5.20 -5.72
C ALA A 69 14.56 4.65 -7.06
N HIS A 70 13.59 3.73 -7.03
CA HIS A 70 12.98 3.19 -8.25
C HIS A 70 12.26 4.28 -9.07
N SER A 71 11.58 5.23 -8.41
CA SER A 71 10.99 6.40 -9.08
C SER A 71 11.99 7.51 -9.44
N GLY A 72 13.29 7.34 -9.15
CA GLY A 72 14.35 8.26 -9.60
C GLY A 72 14.57 9.52 -8.75
N TYR A 73 14.14 9.51 -7.48
CA TYR A 73 14.30 10.66 -6.56
C TYR A 73 15.52 10.58 -5.64
N ILE A 74 16.20 9.43 -5.58
CA ILE A 74 17.39 9.17 -4.75
C ILE A 74 18.42 8.41 -5.58
#